data_AF-A0A7Z8ZFE2-F1
#
_entry.id   AF-A0A7Z8ZFE2-F1
#
_cell.length_a   1.000
_cell.length_b   1.000
_cell.length_c   1.000
_cell.angle_alpha   90.00
_cell.angle_beta   90.00
_cell.angle_gamma   90.00
#
_symmetry.space_group_name_H-M   'P 1'
#
loop_
_entity.id
_entity.type
_entity.pdbx_description
1 polymer ?
#
loop_
_entity_poly.entity_id
_entity_poly.type
_entity_poly.pdbx_seq_one_letter_code
_entity_poly.pdbx_strand_id
1 'polypeptide(L)'
;MSFMLALPKISLHGAGAIGDMVNLVAAKQWGKALIVTDGQLVKLGLLDSLFAALDAHQMCWHLFDEVFPNPTEALVHKGISAFHDAQCDYIIAFGGGSPIDTAKAVKILTANPAPSTAYSGVGKVKNAGVPLVAINTTAGTAAEMTSNAVIIDSARQVKEVIIDPNIIPDIAVDDASVMLDIPASITAATGMDALTHAIEAFVSVGAHPLTDANALEAIRLINLWLPKAVDDGHNLEAREQMAFGQYLAGMAFNSTGLGLVHALAHQPGATHNLPHGVCNAILLPIIENFNRPNAVARFARVAQAMGVETRGMSDEAASMAAIEAIRALSKRVGIPQGFSQLGVTKADIEGWLDKALADPCAPCNPRTASRDQVRELYLEAL
;
A
#
# COMPACT_ATOMS: atom_id res chain seq x y z
N MET A 1 1.14 14.46 22.02
CA MET A 1 2.33 13.62 21.79
C MET A 1 3.09 14.17 20.59
N SER A 2 4.41 14.02 20.54
CA SER A 2 5.20 14.29 19.33
C SER A 2 4.94 13.20 18.28
N PHE A 3 5.07 13.52 17.00
CA PHE A 3 4.94 12.57 15.88
C PHE A 3 6.14 12.73 14.93
N MET A 4 6.38 11.72 14.08
CA MET A 4 7.41 11.72 13.05
C MET A 4 6.77 11.64 11.67
N LEU A 5 7.14 12.56 10.78
CA LEU A 5 6.82 12.49 9.36
C LEU A 5 8.08 12.07 8.62
N ALA A 6 8.16 10.79 8.28
CA ALA A 6 9.24 10.23 7.49
C ALA A 6 8.72 9.97 6.07
N LEU A 7 9.40 10.53 5.08
CA LEU A 7 9.02 10.52 3.67
C LEU A 7 10.28 10.32 2.82
N PRO A 8 10.17 9.88 1.56
CA PRO A 8 11.27 9.90 0.61
C PRO A 8 11.87 11.30 0.51
N LYS A 9 13.19 11.38 0.32
CA LYS A 9 13.87 12.68 0.16
C LYS A 9 13.41 13.38 -1.11
N ILE A 10 13.12 12.60 -2.15
CA ILE A 10 12.68 13.05 -3.45
C ILE A 10 11.52 12.16 -3.88
N SER A 11 10.46 12.78 -4.41
CA SER A 11 9.39 12.08 -5.09
C SER A 11 9.14 12.73 -6.45
N LEU A 12 9.03 11.91 -7.48
CA LEU A 12 8.79 12.32 -8.86
C LEU A 12 7.45 11.77 -9.30
N HIS A 13 6.57 12.63 -9.80
CA HIS A 13 5.23 12.25 -10.20
C HIS A 13 4.89 12.78 -11.60
N GLY A 14 3.99 12.07 -12.27
CA GLY A 14 3.47 12.44 -13.58
C GLY A 14 4.11 11.66 -14.71
N ALA A 15 3.50 11.73 -15.90
CA ALA A 15 3.99 11.01 -17.07
C ALA A 15 5.40 11.47 -17.45
N GLY A 16 6.35 10.52 -17.55
CA GLY A 16 7.77 10.80 -17.83
C GLY A 16 8.66 10.83 -16.58
N ALA A 17 8.10 10.69 -15.37
CA ALA A 17 8.84 10.70 -14.12
C ALA A 17 9.94 9.62 -14.05
N ILE A 18 9.79 8.49 -14.75
CA ILE A 18 10.85 7.47 -14.85
C ILE A 18 12.11 8.04 -15.53
N GLY A 19 11.94 8.79 -16.62
CA GLY A 19 13.07 9.42 -17.33
C GLY A 19 13.76 10.49 -16.47
N ASP A 20 12.98 11.32 -15.78
CA ASP A 20 13.50 12.31 -14.84
C ASP A 20 14.26 11.66 -13.68
N MET A 21 13.76 10.53 -13.18
CA MET A 21 14.47 9.75 -12.16
C MET A 21 15.81 9.23 -12.68
N VAL A 22 15.86 8.67 -13.89
CA VAL A 22 17.12 8.15 -14.44
C VAL A 22 18.14 9.27 -14.62
N ASN A 23 17.73 10.44 -15.13
CA ASN A 23 18.57 11.63 -15.20
C ASN A 23 19.15 12.01 -13.82
N LEU A 24 18.29 12.00 -12.80
CA LEU A 24 18.67 12.32 -11.43
C LEU A 24 19.67 11.29 -10.85
N VAL A 25 19.46 9.99 -11.08
CA VAL A 25 20.33 8.92 -10.56
C VAL A 25 21.67 8.87 -11.30
N ALA A 26 21.69 9.11 -12.62
CA ALA A 26 22.92 9.19 -13.40
C ALA A 26 23.91 10.24 -12.83
N ALA A 27 23.38 11.36 -12.33
CA ALA A 27 24.17 12.41 -11.68
C ALA A 27 24.75 12.00 -10.31
N LYS A 28 24.23 10.94 -9.67
CA LYS A 28 24.68 10.48 -8.34
C LYS A 28 25.85 9.49 -8.39
N GLN A 29 26.13 8.91 -9.55
CA GLN A 29 27.25 7.97 -9.76
C GLN A 29 27.26 6.79 -8.77
N TRP A 30 26.09 6.23 -8.46
CA TRP A 30 25.94 5.15 -7.48
C TRP A 30 26.50 3.79 -7.90
N GLY A 31 26.92 3.61 -9.16
CA GLY A 31 27.46 2.34 -9.64
C GLY A 31 26.41 1.50 -10.35
N LYS A 32 26.29 0.21 -10.00
CA LYS A 32 25.41 -0.75 -10.69
C LYS A 32 24.10 -0.99 -9.93
N ALA A 33 22.97 -0.94 -10.64
CA ALA A 33 21.65 -1.19 -10.08
C ALA A 33 21.33 -2.69 -10.00
N LEU A 34 20.67 -3.13 -8.93
CA LEU A 34 19.80 -4.29 -8.97
C LEU A 34 18.36 -3.82 -9.26
N ILE A 35 17.78 -4.25 -10.38
CA ILE A 35 16.37 -4.04 -10.69
C ILE A 35 15.57 -5.20 -10.11
N VAL A 36 14.64 -4.91 -9.20
CA VAL A 36 13.78 -5.89 -8.52
C VAL A 36 12.36 -5.74 -9.03
N THR A 37 11.83 -6.77 -9.69
CA THR A 37 10.51 -6.75 -10.34
C THR A 37 9.85 -8.14 -10.39
N ASP A 38 8.57 -8.18 -10.78
CA ASP A 38 7.89 -9.39 -11.27
C ASP A 38 8.15 -9.56 -12.77
N GLY A 39 8.51 -10.77 -13.20
CA GLY A 39 8.77 -11.11 -14.61
C GLY A 39 7.56 -10.99 -15.54
N GLN A 40 6.33 -10.93 -15.02
CA GLN A 40 5.15 -10.57 -15.82
C GLN A 40 5.21 -9.11 -16.28
N LEU A 41 5.67 -8.19 -15.44
CA LEU A 41 5.81 -6.77 -15.82
C LEU A 41 6.86 -6.60 -16.93
N VAL A 42 7.93 -7.41 -16.88
CA VAL A 42 8.95 -7.48 -17.94
C VAL A 42 8.34 -7.98 -19.25
N LYS A 43 7.58 -9.09 -19.21
CA LYS A 43 6.92 -9.67 -20.39
C LYS A 43 5.88 -8.75 -21.02
N LEU A 44 5.25 -7.90 -20.21
CA LEU A 44 4.27 -6.90 -20.64
C LEU A 44 4.92 -5.61 -21.17
N GLY A 45 6.25 -5.47 -21.11
CA GLY A 45 6.98 -4.31 -21.63
C GLY A 45 6.88 -3.06 -20.73
N LEU A 46 6.40 -3.18 -19.49
CA LEU A 46 6.25 -2.01 -18.61
C LEU A 46 7.58 -1.36 -18.23
N LEU A 47 8.67 -2.14 -18.25
CA LEU A 47 10.02 -1.67 -17.93
C LEU A 47 10.75 -1.08 -19.15
N ASP A 48 10.17 -1.11 -20.35
CA ASP A 48 10.87 -0.71 -21.58
C ASP A 48 11.37 0.74 -21.51
N SER A 49 10.58 1.63 -20.93
CA SER A 49 10.96 3.03 -20.72
C SER A 49 12.14 3.18 -19.74
N LEU A 50 12.17 2.36 -18.68
CA LEU A 50 13.28 2.31 -17.73
C LEU A 50 14.55 1.78 -18.40
N PHE A 51 14.46 0.66 -19.13
CA PHE A 51 15.62 0.07 -19.81
C PHE A 51 16.20 1.03 -20.85
N ALA A 52 15.36 1.63 -21.70
CA ALA A 52 15.79 2.59 -22.70
C ALA A 52 16.47 3.82 -22.06
N ALA A 53 15.92 4.32 -20.94
CA ALA A 53 16.51 5.44 -20.22
C ALA A 53 17.87 5.07 -19.59
N LEU A 54 17.98 3.92 -18.93
CA LEU A 54 19.25 3.44 -18.35
C LEU A 54 20.32 3.25 -19.43
N ASP A 55 19.95 2.68 -20.59
CA ASP A 55 20.86 2.46 -21.72
C ASP A 55 21.35 3.79 -22.32
N ALA A 56 20.47 4.79 -22.43
CA ALA A 56 20.84 6.13 -22.92
C ALA A 56 21.90 6.82 -22.03
N HIS A 57 21.90 6.51 -20.73
CA HIS A 57 22.91 6.98 -19.77
C HIS A 57 24.06 5.99 -19.55
N GLN A 58 24.09 4.87 -20.29
CA GLN A 58 25.09 3.80 -20.15
C GLN A 58 25.20 3.28 -18.70
N MET A 59 24.08 3.24 -17.98
CA MET A 59 24.04 2.79 -16.60
C MET A 59 24.04 1.28 -16.53
N CYS A 60 24.94 0.71 -15.73
CA CYS A 60 25.00 -0.74 -15.51
C CYS A 60 23.86 -1.19 -14.60
N TRP A 61 23.21 -2.30 -14.95
CA TRP A 61 22.17 -2.90 -14.13
C TRP A 61 22.19 -4.43 -14.20
N HIS A 62 21.54 -5.08 -13.23
CA HIS A 62 21.23 -6.51 -13.21
C HIS A 62 19.75 -6.69 -12.89
N LEU A 63 19.07 -7.59 -13.59
CA LEU A 63 17.64 -7.83 -13.42
C LEU A 63 17.40 -9.04 -12.52
N PHE A 64 16.57 -8.84 -11.49
CA PHE A 64 15.97 -9.87 -10.67
C PHE A 64 14.45 -9.80 -10.83
N ASP A 65 13.90 -10.68 -11.68
CA ASP A 65 12.50 -10.71 -12.09
C ASP A 65 11.69 -11.88 -11.49
N GLU A 66 12.22 -12.50 -10.43
CA GLU A 66 11.59 -13.65 -9.76
C GLU A 66 10.54 -13.27 -8.71
N VAL A 67 10.20 -11.97 -8.55
CA VAL A 67 9.22 -11.56 -7.54
C VAL A 67 7.82 -12.05 -7.88
N PHE A 68 7.11 -12.53 -6.87
CA PHE A 68 5.72 -12.94 -6.93
C PHE A 68 4.90 -12.27 -5.82
N PRO A 69 3.56 -12.22 -5.94
CA PRO A 69 2.69 -11.64 -4.90
C PRO A 69 2.91 -12.27 -3.52
N ASN A 70 2.82 -11.44 -2.48
CA ASN A 70 3.06 -11.85 -1.09
C ASN A 70 4.49 -12.42 -0.88
N PRO A 71 5.53 -11.56 -1.00
CA PRO A 71 6.92 -11.98 -1.03
C PRO A 71 7.33 -12.71 0.26
N THR A 72 8.19 -13.71 0.13
CA THR A 72 8.63 -14.57 1.26
C THR A 72 10.07 -14.27 1.64
N GLU A 73 10.47 -14.66 2.86
CA GLU A 73 11.88 -14.56 3.29
C GLU A 73 12.83 -15.30 2.32
N ALA A 74 12.41 -16.43 1.75
CA ALA A 74 13.21 -17.17 0.76
C ALA A 74 13.44 -16.37 -0.53
N LEU A 75 12.43 -15.60 -0.98
CA LEU A 75 12.56 -14.71 -2.12
C LEU A 75 13.53 -13.55 -1.82
N VAL A 76 13.46 -12.98 -0.62
CA VAL A 76 14.40 -11.95 -0.18
C VAL A 76 15.84 -12.47 -0.19
N HIS A 77 16.06 -13.70 0.29
CA HIS A 77 17.37 -14.35 0.24
C HIS A 77 17.91 -14.52 -1.19
N LYS A 78 17.06 -14.88 -2.15
CA LYS A 78 17.46 -14.91 -3.57
C LYS A 78 17.83 -13.52 -4.08
N GLY A 79 17.04 -12.50 -3.74
CA GLY A 79 17.29 -11.11 -4.14
C GLY A 79 18.63 -10.56 -3.62
N ILE A 80 18.96 -10.82 -2.35
CA ILE A 80 20.26 -10.41 -1.78
C ILE A 80 21.44 -11.20 -2.36
N SER A 81 21.25 -12.49 -2.69
CA SER A 81 22.26 -13.25 -3.44
C SER A 81 22.51 -12.64 -4.82
N ALA A 82 21.44 -12.33 -5.58
CA ALA A 82 21.56 -11.66 -6.88
C ALA A 82 22.25 -10.28 -6.77
N PHE A 83 21.95 -9.51 -5.71
CA PHE A 83 22.61 -8.25 -5.42
C PHE A 83 24.13 -8.41 -5.28
N HIS A 84 24.58 -9.37 -4.46
CA HIS A 84 25.99 -9.62 -4.19
C HIS A 84 26.72 -10.25 -5.38
N ASP A 85 26.15 -11.27 -6.00
CA ASP A 85 26.76 -12.00 -7.12
C ASP A 85 26.96 -11.08 -8.33
N ALA A 86 26.01 -10.17 -8.57
CA ALA A 86 26.11 -9.18 -9.64
C ALA A 86 26.92 -7.93 -9.25
N GLN A 87 27.40 -7.85 -8.01
CA GLN A 87 28.14 -6.70 -7.45
C GLN A 87 27.38 -5.38 -7.64
N CYS A 88 26.11 -5.35 -7.24
CA CYS A 88 25.30 -4.14 -7.29
C CYS A 88 25.62 -3.21 -6.11
N ASP A 89 25.32 -1.94 -6.28
CA ASP A 89 25.62 -0.87 -5.32
C ASP A 89 24.35 -0.17 -4.81
N TYR A 90 23.24 -0.27 -5.56
CA TYR A 90 21.94 0.29 -5.19
C TYR A 90 20.80 -0.52 -5.84
N ILE A 91 19.57 -0.23 -5.44
CA ILE A 91 18.39 -0.99 -5.86
C ILE A 91 17.40 -0.07 -6.58
N ILE A 92 16.81 -0.56 -7.67
CA ILE A 92 15.62 0.01 -8.32
C ILE A 92 14.49 -1.02 -8.19
N ALA A 93 13.50 -0.75 -7.36
CA ALA A 93 12.27 -1.52 -7.34
C ALA A 93 11.35 -1.03 -8.47
N PHE A 94 10.77 -1.95 -9.23
CA PHE A 94 9.76 -1.64 -10.24
C PHE A 94 8.58 -2.56 -10.05
N GLY A 95 7.40 -2.00 -9.76
CA GLY A 95 6.19 -2.79 -9.60
C GLY A 95 5.23 -2.22 -8.56
N GLY A 96 4.31 -3.05 -8.07
CA GLY A 96 3.44 -2.70 -6.94
C GLY A 96 4.13 -2.99 -5.60
N GLY A 97 3.32 -3.14 -4.53
CA GLY A 97 3.85 -3.40 -3.19
C GLY A 97 4.77 -4.63 -3.07
N SER A 98 4.54 -5.71 -3.81
CA SER A 98 5.37 -6.93 -3.67
C SER A 98 6.83 -6.77 -4.14
N PRO A 99 7.13 -6.24 -5.34
CA PRO A 99 8.50 -5.87 -5.71
C PRO A 99 9.14 -4.84 -4.79
N ILE A 100 8.38 -3.82 -4.36
CA ILE A 100 8.90 -2.75 -3.51
C ILE A 100 9.25 -3.28 -2.11
N ASP A 101 8.40 -4.08 -1.49
CA ASP A 101 8.66 -4.68 -0.18
C ASP A 101 9.82 -5.68 -0.24
N THR A 102 9.93 -6.44 -1.34
CA THR A 102 11.09 -7.31 -1.58
C THR A 102 12.38 -6.47 -1.65
N ALA A 103 12.37 -5.37 -2.40
CA ALA A 103 13.52 -4.48 -2.53
C ALA A 103 13.90 -3.81 -1.20
N LYS A 104 12.92 -3.40 -0.39
CA LYS A 104 13.15 -2.88 0.97
C LYS A 104 13.79 -3.93 1.86
N ALA A 105 13.31 -5.18 1.82
CA ALA A 105 13.89 -6.27 2.59
C ALA A 105 15.33 -6.59 2.13
N VAL A 106 15.60 -6.59 0.81
CA VAL A 106 16.97 -6.71 0.28
C VAL A 106 17.85 -5.55 0.75
N LYS A 107 17.35 -4.31 0.73
CA LYS A 107 18.03 -3.12 1.29
C LYS A 107 18.40 -3.30 2.76
N ILE A 108 17.53 -3.88 3.58
CA ILE A 108 17.86 -4.22 4.98
C ILE A 108 19.07 -5.16 5.00
N LEU A 109 19.04 -6.24 4.21
CA LEU A 109 20.08 -7.26 4.23
C LEU A 109 21.44 -6.80 3.69
N THR A 110 21.51 -5.71 2.93
CA THR A 110 22.81 -5.16 2.48
C THR A 110 23.65 -4.57 3.62
N ALA A 111 23.07 -4.24 4.77
CA ALA A 111 23.78 -3.65 5.91
C ALA A 111 23.43 -4.26 7.27
N ASN A 112 22.60 -5.29 7.30
CA ASN A 112 22.18 -5.95 8.52
C ASN A 112 22.21 -7.49 8.33
N PRO A 113 22.95 -8.25 9.17
CA PRO A 113 23.33 -9.63 8.86
C PRO A 113 22.27 -10.70 9.20
N ALA A 114 21.19 -10.36 9.91
CA ALA A 114 20.14 -11.32 10.26
C ALA A 114 19.11 -11.45 9.11
N PRO A 115 18.29 -12.51 9.09
CA PRO A 115 17.15 -12.62 8.16
C PRO A 115 16.21 -11.40 8.25
N SER A 116 15.49 -11.08 7.17
CA SER A 116 14.68 -9.85 7.12
C SER A 116 13.54 -9.89 8.15
N THR A 117 12.95 -11.08 8.37
CA THR A 117 11.95 -11.34 9.42
C THR A 117 12.44 -11.06 10.85
N ALA A 118 13.75 -11.07 11.13
CA ALA A 118 14.29 -10.72 12.45
C ALA A 118 14.08 -9.24 12.80
N TYR A 119 13.80 -8.40 11.80
CA TYR A 119 13.55 -6.97 11.96
C TYR A 119 12.06 -6.63 12.04
N SER A 120 11.17 -7.63 12.09
CA SER A 120 9.73 -7.41 12.23
C SER A 120 9.35 -6.63 13.49
N GLY A 121 8.42 -5.70 13.35
CA GLY A 121 8.03 -4.72 14.37
C GLY A 121 8.64 -3.34 14.12
N VAL A 122 8.53 -2.47 15.12
CA VAL A 122 8.87 -1.05 15.01
C VAL A 122 10.31 -0.77 15.43
N GLY A 123 11.08 -0.07 14.60
CA GLY A 123 12.38 0.52 14.95
C GLY A 123 13.51 -0.49 15.20
N LYS A 124 13.46 -1.66 14.54
CA LYS A 124 14.44 -2.74 14.74
C LYS A 124 15.59 -2.73 13.72
N VAL A 125 15.46 -2.01 12.60
CA VAL A 125 16.50 -1.96 11.55
C VAL A 125 17.60 -1.01 12.02
N LYS A 126 18.84 -1.51 12.12
CA LYS A 126 19.96 -0.74 12.70
C LYS A 126 20.63 0.17 11.70
N ASN A 127 20.87 -0.34 10.49
CA ASN A 127 21.57 0.36 9.42
C ASN A 127 20.65 0.47 8.19
N ALA A 128 20.64 1.63 7.52
CA ALA A 128 19.73 1.89 6.40
C ALA A 128 19.98 1.03 5.15
N GLY A 129 21.20 0.54 4.94
CA GLY A 129 21.55 -0.19 3.71
C GLY A 129 21.89 0.73 2.56
N VAL A 130 21.88 0.16 1.35
CA VAL A 130 22.17 0.86 0.10
C VAL A 130 21.03 1.79 -0.33
N PRO A 131 21.28 2.75 -1.25
CA PRO A 131 20.21 3.58 -1.80
C PRO A 131 19.13 2.75 -2.49
N LEU A 132 17.88 3.21 -2.39
CA LEU A 132 16.72 2.57 -3.03
C LEU A 132 15.89 3.59 -3.81
N VAL A 133 15.65 3.29 -5.09
CA VAL A 133 14.63 3.94 -5.91
C VAL A 133 13.43 3.02 -6.00
N ALA A 134 12.22 3.52 -5.77
CA ALA A 134 11.00 2.75 -5.92
C ALA A 134 10.09 3.36 -6.99
N ILE A 135 9.91 2.63 -8.09
CA ILE A 135 9.01 2.97 -9.19
C ILE A 135 7.73 2.19 -8.98
N ASN A 136 6.67 2.90 -8.60
CA ASN A 136 5.36 2.33 -8.35
C ASN A 136 4.57 2.18 -9.66
N THR A 137 3.88 1.05 -9.78
CA THR A 137 3.03 0.71 -10.94
C THR A 137 1.57 0.46 -10.53
N THR A 138 1.22 0.64 -9.26
CA THR A 138 -0.15 0.39 -8.78
C THR A 138 -0.66 1.57 -7.97
N ALA A 139 -1.84 2.08 -8.32
CA ALA A 139 -2.47 3.15 -7.55
C ALA A 139 -3.19 2.59 -6.29
N GLY A 140 -2.42 2.22 -5.26
CA GLY A 140 -2.95 1.56 -4.06
C GLY A 140 -2.05 1.60 -2.83
N THR A 141 -0.94 0.87 -2.87
CA THR A 141 -0.21 0.47 -1.65
C THR A 141 0.67 1.56 -1.04
N ALA A 142 1.02 2.59 -1.81
CA ALA A 142 2.01 3.62 -1.46
C ALA A 142 3.34 3.06 -0.95
N ALA A 143 3.73 1.86 -1.39
CA ALA A 143 4.88 1.16 -0.83
C ALA A 143 6.18 1.91 -1.17
N GLU A 144 6.21 2.64 -2.27
CA GLU A 144 7.32 3.48 -2.72
C GLU A 144 7.66 4.63 -1.76
N MET A 145 6.78 4.98 -0.82
CA MET A 145 7.02 6.08 0.11
C MET A 145 7.03 5.70 1.59
N THR A 146 6.57 4.49 1.93
CA THR A 146 6.36 4.11 3.34
C THR A 146 7.63 3.62 4.04
N SER A 147 7.62 3.69 5.37
CA SER A 147 8.58 3.00 6.24
C SER A 147 8.19 1.55 6.54
N ASN A 148 7.29 0.96 5.75
CA ASN A 148 6.77 -0.39 5.97
C ASN A 148 7.29 -1.37 4.91
N ALA A 149 7.52 -2.61 5.30
CA ALA A 149 7.68 -3.74 4.37
C ALA A 149 6.96 -4.97 4.94
N VAL A 150 6.21 -5.68 4.10
CA VAL A 150 5.46 -6.88 4.49
C VAL A 150 6.06 -8.12 3.84
N ILE A 151 6.63 -9.01 4.66
CA ILE A 151 7.27 -10.26 4.21
C ILE A 151 6.57 -11.45 4.86
N ILE A 152 6.25 -12.48 4.08
CA ILE A 152 5.69 -13.73 4.60
C ILE A 152 6.79 -14.59 5.22
N ASP A 153 6.59 -14.93 6.50
CA ASP A 153 7.28 -16.05 7.13
C ASP A 153 6.46 -17.33 6.88
N SER A 154 6.86 -18.07 5.84
CA SER A 154 6.20 -19.31 5.45
C SER A 154 6.27 -20.41 6.53
N ALA A 155 7.26 -20.38 7.42
CA ALA A 155 7.37 -21.37 8.49
C ALA A 155 6.33 -21.11 9.59
N ARG A 156 6.06 -19.82 9.90
CA ARG A 156 5.08 -19.42 10.92
C ARG A 156 3.68 -19.10 10.37
N GLN A 157 3.52 -19.03 9.05
CA GLN A 157 2.26 -18.69 8.38
C GLN A 157 1.69 -17.35 8.87
N VAL A 158 2.56 -16.34 8.89
CA VAL A 158 2.27 -14.96 9.30
C VAL A 158 2.89 -13.97 8.33
N LYS A 159 2.22 -12.83 8.17
CA LYS A 159 2.78 -11.65 7.49
C LYS A 159 3.57 -10.85 8.51
N GLU A 160 4.89 -10.82 8.36
CA GLU A 160 5.75 -9.98 9.17
C GLU A 160 5.73 -8.55 8.64
N VAL A 161 5.49 -7.60 9.53
CA VAL A 161 5.43 -6.17 9.20
C VAL A 161 6.65 -5.49 9.83
N ILE A 162 7.58 -5.08 8.99
CA ILE A 162 8.77 -4.31 9.38
C ILE A 162 8.41 -2.83 9.27
N ILE A 163 8.59 -2.05 10.34
CA ILE A 163 8.27 -0.62 10.38
C ILE A 163 9.51 0.16 10.83
N ASP A 164 10.20 0.79 9.88
CA ASP A 164 11.43 1.53 10.18
C ASP A 164 11.71 2.65 9.16
N PRO A 165 12.00 3.89 9.58
CA PRO A 165 12.37 4.97 8.65
C PRO A 165 13.60 4.64 7.78
N ASN A 166 14.47 3.72 8.23
CA ASN A 166 15.64 3.28 7.49
C ASN A 166 15.32 2.58 6.16
N ILE A 167 14.11 2.05 6.00
CA ILE A 167 13.69 1.32 4.78
C ILE A 167 12.90 2.18 3.80
N ILE A 168 12.67 3.46 4.11
CA ILE A 168 12.06 4.41 3.18
C ILE A 168 12.95 4.52 1.93
N PRO A 169 12.36 4.48 0.72
CA PRO A 169 13.10 4.73 -0.51
C PRO A 169 13.72 6.13 -0.53
N ASP A 170 14.92 6.25 -1.08
CA ASP A 170 15.58 7.55 -1.24
C ASP A 170 14.90 8.39 -2.32
N ILE A 171 14.36 7.73 -3.34
CA ILE A 171 13.59 8.33 -4.44
C ILE A 171 12.32 7.49 -4.66
N ALA A 172 11.16 8.11 -4.59
CA ALA A 172 9.89 7.54 -5.03
C ALA A 172 9.54 8.05 -6.43
N VAL A 173 8.91 7.20 -7.25
CA VAL A 173 8.49 7.53 -8.61
C VAL A 173 7.09 6.99 -8.87
N ASP A 174 6.15 7.86 -9.20
CA ASP A 174 4.81 7.52 -9.69
C ASP A 174 4.61 8.07 -11.10
N ASP A 175 4.93 7.25 -12.10
CA ASP A 175 4.71 7.56 -13.50
C ASP A 175 3.39 6.93 -13.97
N ALA A 176 2.37 7.76 -14.21
CA ALA A 176 1.06 7.28 -14.59
C ALA A 176 1.03 6.51 -15.93
N SER A 177 2.06 6.68 -16.78
CA SER A 177 2.15 6.00 -18.07
C SER A 177 2.35 4.48 -17.92
N VAL A 178 3.04 4.03 -16.87
CA VAL A 178 3.21 2.60 -16.56
C VAL A 178 2.06 2.02 -15.73
N MET A 179 1.03 2.83 -15.47
CA MET A 179 -0.22 2.41 -14.83
C MET A 179 -1.37 2.27 -15.82
N LEU A 180 -1.14 2.57 -17.10
CA LEU A 180 -2.08 2.24 -18.17
C LEU A 180 -2.23 0.72 -18.28
N ASP A 181 -3.35 0.27 -18.85
CA ASP A 181 -3.64 -1.15 -19.09
C ASP A 181 -3.75 -2.06 -17.85
N ILE A 182 -3.58 -1.54 -16.63
CA ILE A 182 -3.91 -2.29 -15.42
C ILE A 182 -5.40 -2.68 -15.51
N PRO A 183 -5.73 -3.99 -15.39
CA PRO A 183 -7.10 -4.47 -15.47
C PRO A 183 -8.05 -3.71 -14.53
N ALA A 184 -9.30 -3.53 -14.97
CA ALA A 184 -10.33 -2.83 -14.21
C ALA A 184 -10.52 -3.38 -12.78
N SER A 185 -10.47 -4.71 -12.61
CA SER A 185 -10.59 -5.37 -11.30
C SER A 185 -9.41 -5.07 -10.37
N ILE A 186 -8.18 -5.01 -10.90
CA ILE A 186 -7.00 -4.64 -10.12
C ILE A 186 -7.06 -3.17 -9.77
N THR A 187 -7.41 -2.30 -10.73
CA THR A 187 -7.59 -0.86 -10.51
C THR A 187 -8.61 -0.58 -9.43
N ALA A 188 -9.76 -1.26 -9.45
CA ALA A 188 -10.79 -1.16 -8.43
C ALA A 188 -10.27 -1.58 -7.04
N ALA A 189 -9.61 -2.75 -6.96
CA ALA A 189 -9.09 -3.27 -5.72
C ALA A 189 -8.02 -2.36 -5.09
N THR A 190 -7.04 -1.91 -5.86
CA THR A 190 -5.96 -1.03 -5.38
C THR A 190 -6.48 0.37 -5.06
N GLY A 191 -7.43 0.89 -5.84
CA GLY A 191 -8.03 2.20 -5.55
C GLY A 191 -8.83 2.19 -4.24
N MET A 192 -9.57 1.11 -3.97
CA MET A 192 -10.26 0.92 -2.69
C MET A 192 -9.30 0.66 -1.53
N ASP A 193 -8.15 0.06 -1.79
CA ASP A 193 -7.04 -0.06 -0.83
C ASP A 193 -6.51 1.32 -0.42
N ALA A 194 -6.20 2.18 -1.40
CA ALA A 194 -5.81 3.57 -1.15
C ALA A 194 -6.90 4.37 -0.41
N LEU A 195 -8.18 4.13 -0.71
CA LEU A 195 -9.28 4.75 0.02
C LEU A 195 -9.30 4.30 1.48
N THR A 196 -9.09 3.00 1.72
CA THR A 196 -8.99 2.42 3.06
C THR A 196 -7.84 3.06 3.82
N HIS A 197 -6.65 3.15 3.22
CA HIS A 197 -5.50 3.84 3.80
C HIS A 197 -5.85 5.26 4.24
N ALA A 198 -6.50 6.03 3.37
CA ALA A 198 -6.83 7.42 3.65
C ALA A 198 -7.87 7.55 4.78
N ILE A 199 -8.92 6.72 4.78
CA ILE A 199 -9.97 6.77 5.80
C ILE A 199 -9.42 6.31 7.16
N GLU A 200 -8.73 5.17 7.21
CA GLU A 200 -8.17 4.65 8.46
C GLU A 200 -7.13 5.62 9.04
N ALA A 201 -6.27 6.21 8.20
CA ALA A 201 -5.32 7.22 8.64
C ALA A 201 -6.01 8.45 9.23
N PHE A 202 -7.13 8.89 8.63
CA PHE A 202 -7.87 10.05 9.09
C PHE A 202 -8.58 9.83 10.43
N VAL A 203 -9.10 8.61 10.65
CA VAL A 203 -9.83 8.27 11.88
C VAL A 203 -8.94 7.66 12.96
N SER A 204 -7.69 7.31 12.64
CA SER A 204 -6.71 6.75 13.57
C SER A 204 -6.52 7.62 14.83
N VAL A 205 -6.21 6.96 15.94
CA VAL A 205 -5.77 7.60 17.19
C VAL A 205 -4.46 8.39 17.02
N GLY A 206 -3.66 8.06 16.01
CA GLY A 206 -2.41 8.73 15.65
C GLY A 206 -2.59 9.93 14.70
N ALA A 207 -3.81 10.20 14.24
CA ALA A 207 -4.10 11.25 13.27
C ALA A 207 -3.82 12.67 13.81
N HIS A 208 -3.30 13.54 12.94
CA HIS A 208 -2.94 14.91 13.29
C HIS A 208 -3.09 15.85 12.08
N PRO A 209 -3.12 17.20 12.26
CA PRO A 209 -3.46 18.12 11.17
C PRO A 209 -2.65 17.98 9.87
N LEU A 210 -1.36 17.62 9.96
CA LEU A 210 -0.51 17.39 8.78
C LEU A 210 -0.87 16.13 7.98
N THR A 211 -1.44 15.10 8.61
CA THR A 211 -1.90 13.87 7.91
C THR A 211 -3.37 13.99 7.51
N ASP A 212 -4.19 14.69 8.31
CA ASP A 212 -5.59 14.97 8.03
C ASP A 212 -5.81 15.62 6.65
N ALA A 213 -4.96 16.59 6.29
CA ALA A 213 -5.05 17.27 5.01
C ALA A 213 -4.79 16.32 3.82
N ASN A 214 -3.75 15.49 3.93
CA ASN A 214 -3.41 14.51 2.90
C ASN A 214 -4.50 13.44 2.77
N ALA A 215 -4.99 12.92 3.90
CA ALA A 215 -6.03 11.90 3.91
C ALA A 215 -7.35 12.37 3.28
N LEU A 216 -7.82 13.58 3.61
CA LEU A 216 -9.06 14.10 3.03
C LEU A 216 -8.92 14.39 1.53
N GLU A 217 -7.77 14.89 1.09
CA GLU A 217 -7.53 15.11 -0.33
C GLU A 217 -7.40 13.78 -1.09
N ALA A 218 -6.76 12.77 -0.49
CA ALA A 218 -6.74 11.41 -1.03
C ALA A 218 -8.15 10.84 -1.20
N ILE A 219 -9.01 10.92 -0.17
CA ILE A 219 -10.41 10.49 -0.24
C ILE A 219 -11.14 11.20 -1.40
N ARG A 220 -10.98 12.52 -1.51
CA ARG A 220 -11.61 13.32 -2.56
C ARG A 220 -11.18 12.91 -3.95
N LEU A 221 -9.88 12.76 -4.18
CA LEU A 221 -9.31 12.35 -5.46
C LEU A 221 -9.76 10.93 -5.83
N ILE A 222 -9.63 9.99 -4.90
CA ILE A 222 -9.96 8.58 -5.15
C ILE A 222 -11.46 8.42 -5.47
N ASN A 223 -12.34 9.04 -4.70
CA ASN A 223 -13.77 8.98 -4.96
C ASN A 223 -14.15 9.55 -6.34
N LEU A 224 -13.49 10.64 -6.76
CA LEU A 224 -13.76 11.30 -8.03
C LEU A 224 -13.20 10.54 -9.24
N TRP A 225 -12.01 9.96 -9.11
CA TRP A 225 -11.23 9.46 -10.24
C TRP A 225 -11.21 7.93 -10.36
N LEU A 226 -11.41 7.20 -9.27
CA LEU A 226 -11.41 5.73 -9.30
C LEU A 226 -12.45 5.16 -10.27
N PRO A 227 -13.73 5.59 -10.28
CA PRO A 227 -14.71 5.07 -11.24
C PRO A 227 -14.29 5.32 -12.69
N LYS A 228 -13.66 6.45 -12.98
CA LYS A 228 -13.20 6.81 -14.33
C LYS A 228 -12.02 5.94 -14.77
N ALA A 229 -11.07 5.69 -13.89
CA ALA A 229 -9.91 4.82 -14.16
C ALA A 229 -10.32 3.35 -14.33
N VAL A 230 -11.40 2.92 -13.67
CA VAL A 230 -11.98 1.57 -13.82
C VAL A 230 -12.76 1.44 -15.13
N ASP A 231 -13.54 2.46 -15.51
CA ASP A 231 -14.31 2.48 -16.74
C ASP A 231 -13.42 2.55 -18.00
N ASP A 232 -12.35 3.35 -17.94
CA ASP A 232 -11.38 3.53 -19.02
C ASP A 232 -9.94 3.46 -18.48
N GLY A 233 -9.34 2.27 -18.61
CA GLY A 233 -7.97 2.01 -18.15
C GLY A 233 -6.88 2.79 -18.91
N HIS A 234 -7.22 3.44 -20.03
CA HIS A 234 -6.32 4.29 -20.83
C HIS A 234 -6.47 5.78 -20.53
N ASN A 235 -7.39 6.16 -19.64
CA ASN A 235 -7.55 7.54 -19.22
C ASN A 235 -6.37 7.99 -18.37
N LEU A 236 -5.35 8.55 -19.01
CA LEU A 236 -4.10 8.97 -18.37
C LEU A 236 -4.33 9.98 -17.23
N GLU A 237 -5.27 10.92 -17.41
CA GLU A 237 -5.63 11.87 -16.35
C GLU A 237 -6.20 11.15 -15.13
N ALA A 238 -7.10 10.19 -15.31
CA ALA A 238 -7.65 9.41 -14.20
C ALA A 238 -6.57 8.57 -13.52
N ARG A 239 -5.63 7.98 -14.28
CA ARG A 239 -4.47 7.25 -13.72
C ARG A 239 -3.58 8.15 -12.89
N GLU A 240 -3.27 9.33 -13.39
CA GLU A 240 -2.41 10.30 -12.71
C GLU A 240 -3.06 10.83 -11.43
N GLN A 241 -4.35 11.14 -11.46
CA GLN A 241 -5.08 11.57 -10.27
C GLN A 241 -5.20 10.45 -9.23
N MET A 242 -5.33 9.20 -9.65
CA MET A 242 -5.27 8.04 -8.76
C MET A 242 -3.87 7.84 -8.16
N ALA A 243 -2.81 8.08 -8.94
CA ALA A 243 -1.43 8.05 -8.46
C ALA A 243 -1.15 9.17 -7.43
N PHE A 244 -1.76 10.34 -7.58
CA PHE A 244 -1.72 11.37 -6.53
C PHE A 244 -2.51 10.95 -5.28
N GLY A 245 -3.72 10.41 -5.48
CA GLY A 245 -4.59 9.97 -4.39
C GLY A 245 -3.95 8.89 -3.52
N GLN A 246 -3.35 7.87 -4.14
CA GLN A 246 -2.68 6.79 -3.41
C GLN A 246 -1.45 7.30 -2.63
N TYR A 247 -0.66 8.21 -3.22
CA TYR A 247 0.55 8.73 -2.60
C TYR A 247 0.21 9.63 -1.40
N LEU A 248 -0.83 10.47 -1.54
CA LEU A 248 -1.36 11.27 -0.43
C LEU A 248 -1.91 10.40 0.70
N ALA A 249 -2.58 9.29 0.38
CA ALA A 249 -2.98 8.31 1.38
C ALA A 249 -1.74 7.75 2.10
N GLY A 250 -0.69 7.39 1.36
CA GLY A 250 0.64 7.04 1.87
C GLY A 250 1.21 8.05 2.86
N MET A 251 1.26 9.32 2.47
CA MET A 251 1.74 10.43 3.31
C MET A 251 0.95 10.56 4.62
N ALA A 252 -0.32 10.14 4.63
CA ALA A 252 -1.13 10.09 5.84
C ALA A 252 -0.79 8.85 6.69
N PHE A 253 -1.05 7.65 6.16
CA PHE A 253 -1.00 6.43 6.98
C PHE A 253 0.40 6.06 7.45
N ASN A 254 1.45 6.47 6.72
CA ASN A 254 2.82 6.18 7.11
C ASN A 254 3.20 6.78 8.48
N SER A 255 2.51 7.84 8.90
CA SER A 255 2.75 8.50 10.19
C SER A 255 1.69 8.16 11.25
N THR A 256 0.43 7.97 10.83
CA THR A 256 -0.69 7.74 11.75
C THR A 256 -0.91 6.28 12.12
N GLY A 257 -0.35 5.35 11.34
CA GLY A 257 -0.81 3.97 11.31
C GLY A 257 -2.19 3.85 10.67
N LEU A 258 -2.74 2.64 10.73
CA LEU A 258 -4.00 2.24 10.11
C LEU A 258 -5.01 1.81 11.20
N GLY A 259 -5.88 0.85 10.93
CA GLY A 259 -6.86 0.38 11.90
C GLY A 259 -7.26 -1.08 11.72
N LEU A 260 -8.50 -1.38 12.09
CA LEU A 260 -9.04 -2.73 12.05
C LEU A 260 -9.26 -3.27 10.64
N VAL A 261 -9.43 -2.43 9.61
CA VAL A 261 -9.61 -2.90 8.22
C VAL A 261 -8.39 -3.68 7.78
N HIS A 262 -7.20 -3.07 7.90
CA HIS A 262 -5.96 -3.74 7.55
C HIS A 262 -5.66 -4.94 8.47
N ALA A 263 -5.87 -4.77 9.79
CA ALA A 263 -5.63 -5.84 10.76
C ALA A 263 -6.41 -7.12 10.44
N LEU A 264 -7.66 -6.97 9.99
CA LEU A 264 -8.50 -8.08 9.57
C LEU A 264 -8.14 -8.55 8.14
N ALA A 265 -7.89 -7.64 7.20
CA ALA A 265 -7.57 -7.98 5.81
C ALA A 265 -6.25 -8.75 5.63
N HIS A 266 -5.31 -8.65 6.59
CA HIS A 266 -4.06 -9.43 6.55
C HIS A 266 -4.28 -10.95 6.67
N GLN A 267 -5.33 -11.40 7.36
CA GLN A 267 -5.51 -12.83 7.67
C GLN A 267 -5.97 -13.67 6.47
N PRO A 268 -6.97 -13.24 5.66
CA PRO A 268 -7.33 -13.93 4.43
C PRO A 268 -6.18 -13.95 3.42
N GLY A 269 -5.39 -12.87 3.34
CA GLY A 269 -4.19 -12.82 2.49
C GLY A 269 -3.12 -13.83 2.90
N ALA A 270 -2.93 -14.06 4.21
CA ALA A 270 -1.96 -15.02 4.72
C ALA A 270 -2.40 -16.49 4.56
N THR A 271 -3.69 -16.78 4.70
CA THR A 271 -4.20 -18.17 4.74
C THR A 271 -4.75 -18.67 3.42
N HIS A 272 -5.26 -17.78 2.56
CA HIS A 272 -5.93 -18.12 1.31
C HIS A 272 -5.29 -17.44 0.08
N ASN A 273 -4.19 -16.70 0.29
CA ASN A 273 -3.49 -15.95 -0.76
C ASN A 273 -4.43 -14.97 -1.52
N LEU A 274 -5.44 -14.43 -0.82
CA LEU A 274 -6.39 -13.50 -1.43
C LEU A 274 -5.76 -12.12 -1.70
N PRO A 275 -6.19 -11.40 -2.75
CA PRO A 275 -5.68 -10.07 -3.06
C PRO A 275 -5.97 -9.06 -1.95
N HIS A 276 -4.94 -8.39 -1.46
CA HIS A 276 -5.01 -7.46 -0.31
C HIS A 276 -6.09 -6.38 -0.46
N GLY A 277 -6.06 -5.64 -1.57
CA GLY A 277 -7.02 -4.54 -1.80
C GLY A 277 -8.48 -5.01 -1.87
N VAL A 278 -8.74 -6.23 -2.33
CA VAL A 278 -10.11 -6.79 -2.31
C VAL A 278 -10.56 -7.06 -0.88
N CYS A 279 -9.69 -7.63 -0.04
CA CYS A 279 -9.99 -7.87 1.36
C CYS A 279 -10.28 -6.57 2.12
N ASN A 280 -9.45 -5.54 1.92
CA ASN A 280 -9.67 -4.22 2.50
C ASN A 280 -11.00 -3.61 2.01
N ALA A 281 -11.26 -3.66 0.71
CA ALA A 281 -12.46 -3.08 0.11
C ALA A 281 -13.78 -3.71 0.61
N ILE A 282 -13.79 -5.03 0.87
CA ILE A 282 -14.94 -5.74 1.46
C ILE A 282 -15.17 -5.29 2.90
N LEU A 283 -14.09 -5.20 3.69
CA LEU A 283 -14.15 -4.93 5.12
C LEU A 283 -14.40 -3.45 5.46
N LEU A 284 -13.95 -2.52 4.61
CA LEU A 284 -13.98 -1.07 4.84
C LEU A 284 -15.35 -0.55 5.32
N PRO A 285 -16.48 -0.72 4.60
CA PRO A 285 -17.75 -0.16 5.04
C PRO A 285 -18.30 -0.79 6.33
N ILE A 286 -17.92 -2.03 6.64
CA ILE A 286 -18.37 -2.76 7.83
C ILE A 286 -17.65 -2.22 9.07
N ILE A 287 -16.32 -2.19 9.00
CA ILE A 287 -15.47 -1.77 10.12
C ILE A 287 -15.61 -0.28 10.36
N GLU A 288 -15.72 0.53 9.32
CA GLU A 288 -15.89 1.97 9.53
C GLU A 288 -17.26 2.32 10.09
N ASN A 289 -18.30 1.53 9.80
CA ASN A 289 -19.57 1.65 10.50
C ASN A 289 -19.45 1.29 12.00
N PHE A 290 -18.62 0.30 12.34
CA PHE A 290 -18.28 -0.02 13.72
C PHE A 290 -17.48 1.11 14.39
N ASN A 291 -16.54 1.73 13.70
CA ASN A 291 -15.70 2.81 14.22
C ASN A 291 -16.46 4.14 14.38
N ARG A 292 -17.44 4.39 13.51
CA ARG A 292 -18.17 5.66 13.39
C ARG A 292 -18.61 6.29 14.71
N PRO A 293 -19.22 5.58 15.68
CA PRO A 293 -19.65 6.18 16.94
C PRO A 293 -18.51 6.81 17.76
N ASN A 294 -17.25 6.38 17.56
CA ASN A 294 -16.08 6.93 18.26
C ASN A 294 -15.47 8.15 17.55
N ALA A 295 -15.89 8.46 16.32
CA ALA A 295 -15.29 9.50 15.49
C ALA A 295 -16.31 10.23 14.60
N VAL A 296 -17.53 10.44 15.08
CA VAL A 296 -18.69 10.98 14.32
C VAL A 296 -18.34 12.22 13.49
N ALA A 297 -17.73 13.25 14.10
CA ALA A 297 -17.36 14.48 13.40
C ALA A 297 -16.29 14.26 12.31
N ARG A 298 -15.38 13.29 12.49
CA ARG A 298 -14.44 12.92 11.43
C ARG A 298 -15.15 12.21 10.29
N PHE A 299 -16.05 11.27 10.57
CA PHE A 299 -16.84 10.64 9.51
C PHE A 299 -17.74 11.63 8.76
N ALA A 300 -18.25 12.67 9.41
CA ALA A 300 -18.94 13.76 8.70
C ALA A 300 -18.02 14.46 7.67
N ARG A 301 -16.73 14.65 7.98
CA ARG A 301 -15.72 15.17 7.03
C ARG A 301 -15.37 14.14 5.94
N VAL A 302 -15.36 12.85 6.26
CA VAL A 302 -15.22 11.78 5.25
C VAL A 302 -16.37 11.85 4.25
N ALA A 303 -17.62 12.04 4.69
CA ALA A 303 -18.75 12.21 3.79
C ALA A 303 -18.56 13.40 2.82
N GLN A 304 -18.10 14.54 3.33
CA GLN A 304 -17.79 15.72 2.50
C GLN A 304 -16.71 15.41 1.45
N ALA A 305 -15.61 14.76 1.86
CA ALA A 305 -14.54 14.38 0.95
C ALA A 305 -15.00 13.34 -0.10
N MET A 306 -15.92 12.44 0.28
CA MET A 306 -16.60 11.51 -0.62
C MET A 306 -17.66 12.19 -1.51
N GLY A 307 -17.78 13.52 -1.48
CA GLY A 307 -18.67 14.29 -2.35
C GLY A 307 -20.15 14.31 -1.93
N VAL A 308 -20.46 13.94 -0.69
CA VAL A 308 -21.82 14.04 -0.14
C VAL A 308 -22.14 15.51 0.18
N GLU A 309 -23.32 15.99 -0.23
CA GLU A 309 -23.82 17.31 0.19
C GLU A 309 -24.29 17.24 1.64
N THR A 310 -23.46 17.73 2.57
CA THR A 310 -23.75 17.65 4.02
C THR A 310 -24.34 18.94 4.59
N ARG A 311 -24.63 19.98 3.79
CA ARG A 311 -25.18 21.23 4.32
C ARG A 311 -26.55 20.99 4.95
N GLY A 312 -26.69 21.41 6.20
CA GLY A 312 -27.91 21.21 6.98
C GLY A 312 -28.05 19.81 7.59
N MET A 313 -27.11 18.89 7.33
CA MET A 313 -27.01 17.64 8.08
C MET A 313 -26.39 17.89 9.45
N SER A 314 -26.82 17.11 10.46
CA SER A 314 -26.03 16.95 11.68
C SER A 314 -24.79 16.10 11.39
N ASP A 315 -23.76 16.20 12.24
CA ASP A 315 -22.58 15.33 12.13
C ASP A 315 -22.95 13.85 12.18
N GLU A 316 -23.95 13.47 12.98
CA GLU A 316 -24.44 12.08 13.04
C GLU A 316 -25.00 11.63 11.67
N ALA A 317 -25.88 12.43 11.06
CA ALA A 317 -26.45 12.10 9.75
C ALA A 317 -25.39 12.07 8.64
N ALA A 318 -24.47 13.05 8.63
CA ALA A 318 -23.35 13.09 7.70
C ALA A 318 -22.41 11.89 7.89
N SER A 319 -22.13 11.48 9.13
CA SER A 319 -21.29 10.32 9.42
C SER A 319 -21.90 9.01 8.89
N MET A 320 -23.22 8.85 8.95
CA MET A 320 -23.90 7.70 8.36
C MET A 320 -23.83 7.75 6.82
N ALA A 321 -23.97 8.94 6.23
CA ALA A 321 -23.85 9.12 4.78
C ALA A 321 -22.44 8.80 4.25
N ALA A 322 -21.39 8.94 5.07
CA ALA A 322 -20.05 8.48 4.71
C ALA A 322 -20.01 6.98 4.43
N ILE A 323 -20.61 6.18 5.32
CA ILE A 323 -20.65 4.71 5.17
C ILE A 323 -21.42 4.31 3.91
N GLU A 324 -22.54 4.97 3.63
CA GLU A 324 -23.30 4.73 2.40
C GLU A 324 -22.50 5.12 1.14
N ALA A 325 -21.75 6.22 1.17
CA ALA A 325 -20.89 6.62 0.06
C ALA A 325 -19.78 5.59 -0.21
N ILE A 326 -19.16 5.05 0.85
CA ILE A 326 -18.15 3.98 0.73
C ILE A 326 -18.76 2.73 0.08
N ARG A 327 -19.95 2.29 0.56
CA ARG A 327 -20.68 1.14 -0.01
C ARG A 327 -21.03 1.38 -1.48
N ALA A 328 -21.49 2.58 -1.82
CA ALA A 328 -21.85 2.95 -3.17
C ALA A 328 -20.64 2.93 -4.11
N LEU A 329 -19.50 3.47 -3.68
CA LEU A 329 -18.27 3.45 -4.46
C LEU A 329 -17.74 2.01 -4.66
N SER A 330 -17.67 1.22 -3.59
CA SER A 330 -17.25 -0.20 -3.63
C SER A 330 -18.08 -1.00 -4.64
N LYS A 331 -19.42 -0.81 -4.63
CA LYS A 331 -20.32 -1.39 -5.63
C LYS A 331 -20.09 -0.85 -7.04
N ARG A 332 -19.86 0.46 -7.20
CA ARG A 332 -19.68 1.13 -8.51
C ARG A 332 -18.45 0.62 -9.25
N VAL A 333 -17.38 0.29 -8.52
CA VAL A 333 -16.11 -0.16 -9.09
C VAL A 333 -16.01 -1.69 -9.16
N GLY A 334 -17.04 -2.42 -8.71
CA GLY A 334 -17.17 -3.86 -8.91
C GLY A 334 -16.45 -4.72 -7.89
N ILE A 335 -16.30 -4.26 -6.64
CA ILE A 335 -15.77 -5.10 -5.56
C ILE A 335 -16.75 -6.24 -5.23
N PRO A 336 -16.26 -7.48 -4.96
CA PRO A 336 -17.08 -8.57 -4.45
C PRO A 336 -17.87 -8.16 -3.19
N GLN A 337 -19.06 -8.70 -3.00
CA GLN A 337 -19.92 -8.29 -1.88
C GLN A 337 -19.49 -8.85 -0.52
N GLY A 338 -18.67 -9.91 -0.52
CA GLY A 338 -18.28 -10.60 0.70
C GLY A 338 -17.30 -11.74 0.43
N PHE A 339 -16.67 -12.22 1.49
CA PHE A 339 -15.63 -13.23 1.47
C PHE A 339 -16.12 -14.61 1.03
N SER A 340 -17.42 -14.91 1.13
CA SER A 340 -17.98 -16.18 0.63
C SER A 340 -17.75 -16.37 -0.89
N GLN A 341 -17.73 -15.27 -1.65
CA GLN A 341 -17.42 -15.30 -3.09
C GLN A 341 -15.95 -15.63 -3.39
N LEU A 342 -15.09 -15.52 -2.38
CA LEU A 342 -13.64 -15.79 -2.45
C LEU A 342 -13.27 -17.13 -1.77
N GLY A 343 -14.27 -17.94 -1.41
CA GLY A 343 -14.06 -19.27 -0.84
C GLY A 343 -13.79 -19.31 0.66
N VAL A 344 -13.92 -18.18 1.36
CA VAL A 344 -13.78 -18.14 2.82
C VAL A 344 -15.03 -18.72 3.49
N THR A 345 -14.82 -19.47 4.56
CA THR A 345 -15.88 -20.07 5.36
C THR A 345 -15.89 -19.54 6.78
N LYS A 346 -16.97 -19.84 7.52
CA LYS A 346 -17.05 -19.54 8.97
C LYS A 346 -15.95 -20.22 9.79
N ALA A 347 -15.46 -21.38 9.34
CA ALA A 347 -14.42 -22.12 10.06
C ALA A 347 -13.06 -21.42 9.99
N ASP A 348 -12.76 -20.76 8.87
CA ASP A 348 -11.50 -20.03 8.68
C ASP A 348 -11.39 -18.84 9.65
N ILE A 349 -12.51 -18.15 9.89
CA ILE A 349 -12.59 -16.96 10.75
C ILE A 349 -12.10 -17.25 12.16
N GLU A 350 -12.45 -18.41 12.76
CA GLU A 350 -12.02 -18.71 14.14
C GLU A 350 -10.49 -18.77 14.29
N GLY A 351 -9.78 -19.18 13.23
CA GLY A 351 -8.32 -19.22 13.20
C GLY A 351 -7.66 -17.85 13.00
N TRP A 352 -8.44 -16.81 12.70
CA TRP A 352 -7.95 -15.46 12.40
C TRP A 352 -8.07 -14.50 13.57
N LEU A 353 -9.01 -14.72 14.50
CA LEU A 353 -9.42 -13.72 15.49
C LEU A 353 -8.26 -13.22 16.35
N ASP A 354 -7.46 -14.13 16.90
CA ASP A 354 -6.35 -13.77 17.78
C ASP A 354 -5.19 -13.14 17.00
N LYS A 355 -4.99 -13.56 15.74
CA LYS A 355 -3.97 -12.97 14.85
C LYS A 355 -4.35 -11.56 14.41
N ALA A 356 -5.63 -11.33 14.10
CA ALA A 356 -6.15 -10.01 13.73
C ALA A 356 -6.05 -9.01 14.90
N LEU A 357 -6.33 -9.45 16.13
CA LEU A 357 -6.16 -8.61 17.32
C LEU A 357 -4.69 -8.34 17.66
N ALA A 358 -3.78 -9.25 17.30
CA ALA A 358 -2.34 -9.10 17.50
C ALA A 358 -1.65 -8.31 16.38
N ASP A 359 -2.37 -7.96 15.31
CA ASP A 359 -1.83 -7.26 14.16
C ASP A 359 -1.37 -5.84 14.54
N PRO A 360 -0.21 -5.37 14.05
CA PRO A 360 0.33 -4.05 14.39
C PRO A 360 -0.55 -2.88 13.95
N CYS A 361 -1.52 -3.06 13.04
CA CYS A 361 -2.48 -2.02 12.65
C CYS A 361 -3.58 -1.81 13.71
N ALA A 362 -3.96 -2.85 14.46
CA ALA A 362 -5.11 -2.82 15.37
C ALA A 362 -5.03 -1.77 16.49
N PRO A 363 -3.86 -1.50 17.13
CA PRO A 363 -3.74 -0.50 18.20
C PRO A 363 -4.06 0.94 17.78
N CYS A 364 -3.98 1.25 16.48
CA CYS A 364 -4.24 2.59 15.96
C CYS A 364 -5.74 2.86 15.70
N ASN A 365 -6.59 1.84 15.79
CA ASN A 365 -8.02 1.95 15.50
C ASN A 365 -8.76 2.83 16.54
N PRO A 366 -9.67 3.74 16.13
CA PRO A 366 -10.36 4.65 17.06
C PRO A 366 -11.30 3.98 18.07
N ARG A 367 -11.66 2.72 17.82
CA ARG A 367 -12.53 1.92 18.69
C ARG A 367 -11.90 0.56 18.95
N THR A 368 -11.65 0.22 20.20
CA THR A 368 -11.20 -1.14 20.54
C THR A 368 -12.31 -2.15 20.25
N ALA A 369 -11.93 -3.32 19.73
CA ALA A 369 -12.85 -4.43 19.47
C ALA A 369 -12.50 -5.64 20.36
N SER A 370 -13.52 -6.25 20.96
CA SER A 370 -13.35 -7.55 21.59
C SER A 370 -13.20 -8.65 20.53
N ARG A 371 -12.71 -9.82 20.93
CA ARG A 371 -12.64 -11.00 20.06
C ARG A 371 -14.00 -11.37 19.46
N ASP A 372 -15.06 -11.23 20.24
CA ASP A 372 -16.42 -11.51 19.77
C ASP A 372 -16.91 -10.48 18.75
N GLN A 373 -16.59 -9.19 18.95
CA GLN A 373 -16.88 -8.15 17.96
C GLN A 373 -16.09 -8.36 16.66
N VAL A 374 -14.80 -8.71 16.75
CA VAL A 374 -14.00 -9.05 15.55
C VAL A 374 -14.64 -10.21 14.77
N ARG A 375 -15.14 -11.23 15.48
CA ARG A 375 -15.89 -12.32 14.85
C ARG A 375 -17.15 -11.81 14.15
N GLU A 376 -17.96 -11.00 14.82
CA GLU A 376 -19.18 -10.43 14.23
C GLU A 376 -18.88 -9.61 12.96
N LEU A 377 -17.80 -8.82 12.97
CA LEU A 377 -17.35 -8.04 11.81
C LEU A 377 -16.96 -8.94 10.62
N TYR A 378 -16.24 -10.04 10.86
CA TYR A 378 -15.96 -11.01 9.80
C TYR A 378 -17.22 -11.74 9.31
N LEU A 379 -18.16 -12.06 10.21
CA LEU A 379 -19.40 -12.73 9.84
C LEU A 379 -20.32 -11.82 9.02
N GLU A 380 -20.30 -10.50 9.24
CA GLU A 380 -20.97 -9.51 8.39
C GLU A 380 -20.31 -9.42 7.00
N ALA A 381 -19.00 -9.68 6.91
CA ALA A 381 -18.23 -9.65 5.68
C ALA A 381 -18.24 -10.96 4.87
N LEU A 382 -18.88 -12.03 5.38
CA LEU A 382 -19.08 -13.30 4.65
C LEU A 382 -20.19 -13.17 3.62
#